data_AF-A0A1H6EUX4-F1
#
_entry.id   AF-A0A1H6EUX4-F1
#
_cell.length_a   1.000
_cell.length_b   1.000
_cell.length_c   1.000
_cell.angle_alpha   90.00
_cell.angle_beta   90.00
_cell.angle_gamma   90.00
#
_symmetry.space_group_name_H-M   'P 1'
#
loop_
_entity.id
_entity.type
_entity.pdbx_description
1 polymer ?
#
loop_
_entity_poly.entity_id
_entity_poly.type
_entity_poly.pdbx_seq_one_letter_code
_entity_poly.pdbx_strand_id
1 'polypeptide(L)'
;MLSESGPIVVVYCEGWEPVRHAVVGPLPPDEAQRRDETGEQYAALLFLGDRVRALFEVVWRQGVCVTWGFDDQRRRVVKRDFRRLADELLLVEQVSWGYPTESVAEFGAAARQTTVRHAARQGYVQITAGHPGHSQSSKLVPVASDRLRLAVPCFGDWAGLAFFGADQIEEVAASTGNAPSFREYVAALAEEDAASSWLPHPLLPLGVPAGTPFAHLPPPDGVAVVPFDAPVWQPPQPLRVDQRLVVAHPASSAASPGARLESRQAGTLRVPTGELVACDPYTVSDAKPFTMRVPPGRYPMMLTVVGEGDPAQGRVAAAWLVIDAAPVISWELATRPGEDVRTLPDGEAFYFAVDAGMACFVDRAAVDGLAYLSEPDSQLADDYDGNGVHVAEVDEPTSGANLIAFSSGWGDGAYPVWIGRTEDDGVACVMADMLVLGEPEDVPTIPPETVPSTFAVGDAVMLADGPFASLPGTVKGIDVDGRMLTVALSIFGRDHDIEAPFHQVEKL
;
A
#
# COMPACT_ATOMS: atom_id res chain seq x y z
N MET A 1 26.20 31.98 8.97
CA MET A 1 26.52 31.52 7.61
C MET A 1 27.84 30.79 7.65
N LEU A 2 27.83 29.51 8.04
CA LEU A 2 28.90 28.58 7.67
C LEU A 2 28.57 28.15 6.24
N SER A 3 29.54 28.24 5.33
CA SER A 3 29.31 28.00 3.90
C SER A 3 28.87 26.55 3.66
N GLU A 4 27.77 26.37 2.94
CA GLU A 4 27.22 25.08 2.47
C GLU A 4 28.10 24.43 1.39
N SER A 5 29.42 24.54 1.52
CA SER A 5 30.41 24.20 0.50
C SER A 5 31.47 23.23 1.03
N GLY A 6 31.07 22.34 1.93
CA GLY A 6 31.90 21.22 2.37
C GLY A 6 31.82 20.03 1.41
N PRO A 7 32.79 19.10 1.44
CA PRO A 7 32.68 17.85 0.70
C PRO A 7 31.49 17.02 1.20
N ILE A 8 30.88 16.27 0.29
CA ILE A 8 29.93 15.22 0.66
C ILE A 8 30.73 14.03 1.20
N VAL A 9 30.45 13.65 2.44
CA VAL A 9 31.08 12.51 3.11
C VAL A 9 30.04 11.42 3.32
N VAL A 10 30.40 10.17 3.04
CA VAL A 10 29.55 9.02 3.37
C VAL A 10 30.17 8.18 4.47
N VAL A 11 29.35 7.81 5.45
CA VAL A 11 29.69 6.89 6.53
C VAL A 11 28.80 5.65 6.39
N TYR A 12 29.41 4.49 6.20
CA TYR A 12 28.69 3.22 6.26
C TYR A 12 28.53 2.77 7.71
N CYS A 13 27.39 2.19 8.05
CA CYS A 13 27.06 1.83 9.43
C CYS A 13 25.88 0.85 9.52
N GLU A 14 25.48 0.50 10.74
CA GLU A 14 24.28 -0.31 11.00
C GLU A 14 23.00 0.54 10.99
N GLY A 15 23.09 1.86 11.21
CA GLY A 15 21.99 2.81 11.06
C GLY A 15 22.18 4.12 11.82
N TRP A 16 21.08 4.83 12.04
CA TRP A 16 21.03 6.12 12.74
C TRP A 16 20.22 6.02 14.03
N GLU A 17 20.75 6.55 15.13
CA GLU A 17 20.03 6.69 16.39
C GLU A 17 19.48 8.13 16.50
N PRO A 18 18.15 8.33 16.47
CA PRO A 18 17.55 9.65 16.37
C PRO A 18 17.53 10.45 17.67
N VAL A 19 17.67 9.85 18.85
CA VAL A 19 17.60 10.57 20.15
C VAL A 19 18.93 11.26 20.49
N ARG A 20 20.04 10.58 20.23
CA ARG A 20 21.42 11.04 20.45
C ARG A 20 22.03 11.66 19.20
N HIS A 21 21.34 11.56 18.06
CA HIS A 21 21.85 11.94 16.74
C HIS A 21 23.20 11.27 16.46
N ALA A 22 23.23 9.94 16.57
CA ALA A 22 24.45 9.13 16.55
C ALA A 22 24.48 8.12 15.41
N VAL A 23 25.68 7.91 14.86
CA VAL A 23 25.97 6.78 13.95
C VAL A 23 26.04 5.50 14.78
N VAL A 24 25.26 4.49 14.40
CA VAL A 24 25.22 3.19 15.09
C VAL A 24 26.14 2.22 14.37
N GLY A 25 27.15 1.69 15.08
CA GLY A 25 28.06 0.68 14.53
C GLY A 25 28.67 1.03 13.18
N PRO A 26 29.59 2.02 13.08
CA PRO A 26 30.26 2.34 11.82
C PRO A 26 30.93 1.11 11.20
N LEU A 27 30.77 0.95 9.89
CA LEU A 27 31.30 -0.16 9.11
C LEU A 27 32.50 0.29 8.26
N PRO A 28 33.55 -0.53 8.15
CA PRO A 28 34.55 -0.39 7.09
C PRO A 28 33.90 -0.41 5.69
N PRO A 29 34.37 0.41 4.72
CA PRO A 29 33.79 0.44 3.38
C PRO A 29 33.81 -0.90 2.63
N ASP A 30 34.83 -1.72 2.84
CA ASP A 30 34.96 -3.07 2.28
C ASP A 30 33.91 -4.04 2.85
N GLU A 31 33.62 -3.95 4.14
CA GLU A 31 32.53 -4.73 4.75
C GLU A 31 31.16 -4.28 4.25
N ALA A 32 30.92 -2.96 4.13
CA ALA A 32 29.68 -2.44 3.57
C ALA A 32 29.50 -2.85 2.09
N GLN A 33 30.58 -2.83 1.30
CA GLN A 33 30.56 -3.31 -0.09
C GLN A 33 30.24 -4.81 -0.15
N ARG A 34 30.87 -5.63 0.69
CA ARG A 34 30.56 -7.08 0.77
C ARG A 34 29.09 -7.30 1.10
N ARG A 35 28.52 -6.53 2.04
CA ARG A 35 27.10 -6.62 2.39
C ARG A 35 26.21 -6.22 1.22
N ASP A 36 26.54 -5.15 0.50
CA ASP A 36 25.85 -4.75 -0.73
C ASP A 36 25.83 -5.89 -1.77
N GLU A 37 27.00 -6.45 -2.08
CA GLU A 37 27.16 -7.54 -3.04
C GLU A 37 26.41 -8.83 -2.64
N THR A 38 26.34 -9.12 -1.34
CA THR A 38 25.65 -10.30 -0.79
C THR A 38 24.17 -10.05 -0.43
N GLY A 39 23.71 -8.81 -0.62
CA GLY A 39 22.38 -8.32 -0.31
C GLY A 39 22.02 -8.26 1.17
N GLU A 40 23.03 -8.25 2.04
CA GLU A 40 22.86 -8.10 3.50
C GLU A 40 22.51 -6.66 3.89
N GLN A 41 21.98 -6.50 5.10
CA GLN A 41 21.54 -5.21 5.63
C GLN A 41 22.73 -4.31 5.97
N TYR A 42 22.70 -3.06 5.51
CA TYR A 42 23.61 -1.99 5.90
C TYR A 42 22.98 -0.62 5.68
N ALA A 43 23.60 0.43 6.23
CA ALA A 43 23.19 1.80 5.99
C ALA A 43 24.36 2.68 5.51
N ALA A 44 24.02 3.75 4.78
CA ALA A 44 24.93 4.80 4.35
C ALA A 44 24.37 6.17 4.77
N LEU A 45 25.09 6.87 5.66
CA LEU A 45 24.76 8.25 6.02
C LEU A 45 25.59 9.22 5.19
N LEU A 46 24.91 10.21 4.63
CA LEU A 46 25.48 11.29 3.86
C LEU A 46 25.54 12.55 4.71
N PHE A 47 26.73 13.12 4.82
CA PHE A 47 27.02 14.34 5.54
C PHE A 47 27.47 15.44 4.58
N LEU A 48 27.05 16.67 4.88
CA LEU A 48 27.63 17.88 4.31
C LEU A 48 28.34 18.63 5.45
N GLY A 49 29.67 18.49 5.51
CA GLY A 49 30.43 18.87 6.70
C GLY A 49 30.14 17.93 7.87
N ASP A 50 29.66 18.48 9.00
CA ASP A 50 29.27 17.73 10.21
C ASP A 50 27.75 17.47 10.30
N ARG A 51 26.99 17.91 9.29
CA ARG A 51 25.53 17.80 9.29
C ARG A 51 25.08 16.60 8.48
N VAL A 52 24.31 15.73 9.12
CA VAL A 52 23.58 14.67 8.41
C VAL A 52 22.55 15.30 7.46
N ARG A 53 22.43 14.71 6.28
CA ARG A 53 21.55 15.21 5.22
C ARG A 53 20.70 14.12 4.60
N ALA A 54 21.27 12.94 4.41
CA ALA A 54 20.53 11.79 3.98
C ALA A 54 21.00 10.52 4.69
N LEU A 55 20.10 9.55 4.80
CA LEU A 55 20.36 8.20 5.26
C LEU A 55 19.76 7.24 4.24
N PHE A 56 20.53 6.23 3.84
CA PHE A 56 20.09 5.16 2.96
C PHE A 56 20.20 3.84 3.73
N GLU A 57 19.08 3.12 3.84
CA GLU A 57 18.93 1.86 4.56
C GLU A 57 18.65 0.77 3.53
N VAL A 58 19.62 -0.14 3.33
CA VAL A 58 19.65 -1.04 2.18
C VAL A 58 19.66 -2.50 2.62
N VAL A 59 18.83 -3.32 1.98
CA VAL A 59 18.84 -4.79 2.10
C VAL A 59 18.37 -5.43 0.80
N TRP A 60 19.29 -5.63 -0.14
CA TRP A 60 18.96 -6.10 -1.49
C TRP A 60 18.42 -7.53 -1.53
N ARG A 61 18.76 -8.39 -0.55
CA ARG A 61 18.20 -9.74 -0.48
C ARG A 61 16.67 -9.72 -0.27
N GLN A 62 16.13 -8.66 0.32
CA GLN A 62 14.69 -8.43 0.45
C GLN A 62 14.16 -7.40 -0.56
N GLY A 63 15.04 -6.88 -1.43
CA GLY A 63 14.67 -5.87 -2.43
C GLY A 63 14.28 -4.53 -1.84
N VAL A 64 14.83 -4.13 -0.69
CA VAL A 64 14.43 -2.89 0.01
C VAL A 64 15.55 -1.86 0.00
N CYS A 65 15.19 -0.62 -0.27
CA CYS A 65 16.01 0.56 -0.01
C CYS A 65 15.12 1.68 0.55
N VAL A 66 15.32 2.07 1.81
CA VAL A 66 14.62 3.19 2.43
C VAL A 66 15.57 4.37 2.49
N THR A 67 15.11 5.56 2.09
CA THR A 67 15.90 6.78 2.17
C THR A 67 15.24 7.80 3.07
N TRP A 68 16.04 8.53 3.84
CA TRP A 68 15.57 9.59 4.71
C TRP A 68 16.30 10.90 4.41
N GLY A 69 15.57 12.01 4.42
CA GLY A 69 16.13 13.36 4.39
C GLY A 69 16.03 14.03 5.77
N PHE A 70 16.97 14.92 6.08
CA PHE A 70 17.07 15.58 7.40
C PHE A 70 17.02 17.10 7.30
N ASP A 71 16.40 17.74 8.31
CA ASP A 71 16.50 19.19 8.51
C ASP A 71 17.76 19.61 9.27
N ASP A 72 17.88 20.91 9.55
CA ASP A 72 19.01 21.46 10.31
C ASP A 72 19.02 21.08 11.80
N GLN A 73 17.88 20.62 12.34
CA GLN A 73 17.80 20.05 13.68
C GLN A 73 18.12 18.54 13.72
N ARG A 74 18.40 17.93 12.54
CA ARG A 74 18.62 16.50 12.37
C ARG A 74 17.34 15.67 12.58
N ARG A 75 16.16 16.28 12.41
CA ARG A 75 14.88 15.57 12.35
C ARG A 75 14.66 15.04 10.93
N ARG A 76 14.10 13.86 10.80
CA ARG A 76 13.67 13.29 9.52
C ARG A 76 12.45 14.08 9.00
N VAL A 77 12.58 14.58 7.78
CA VAL A 77 11.56 15.39 7.10
C VAL A 77 10.94 14.69 5.91
N VAL A 78 11.60 13.66 5.38
CA VAL A 78 11.08 12.85 4.27
C VAL A 78 11.61 11.43 4.39
N LYS A 79 10.74 10.46 4.12
CA LYS A 79 11.01 9.03 3.96
C LYS A 79 10.64 8.67 2.53
N ARG A 80 11.46 7.84 1.89
CA ARG A 80 11.09 7.15 0.66
C ARG A 80 11.32 5.68 0.83
N ASP A 81 10.32 4.91 0.47
CA ASP A 81 10.42 3.47 0.39
C ASP A 81 10.56 3.06 -1.07
N PHE A 82 11.72 2.48 -1.41
CA PHE A 82 11.98 1.90 -2.71
C PHE A 82 12.01 0.38 -2.65
N ARG A 83 11.44 -0.22 -3.69
CA ARG A 83 11.46 -1.66 -3.92
C ARG A 83 12.22 -2.01 -5.17
N ARG A 84 13.19 -2.90 -5.04
CA ARG A 84 13.94 -3.43 -6.17
C ARG A 84 13.09 -4.46 -6.91
N LEU A 85 12.66 -4.06 -8.10
CA LEU A 85 11.93 -4.91 -9.05
C LEU A 85 12.83 -5.12 -10.27
N ALA A 86 13.45 -6.30 -10.34
CA ALA A 86 14.50 -6.60 -11.32
C ALA A 86 15.70 -5.62 -11.21
N ASP A 87 15.98 -4.87 -12.28
CA ASP A 87 17.13 -3.96 -12.38
C ASP A 87 16.79 -2.50 -12.05
N GLU A 88 15.56 -2.25 -11.57
CA GLU A 88 15.08 -0.93 -11.19
C GLU A 88 14.59 -0.89 -9.74
N LEU A 89 14.64 0.28 -9.15
CA LEU A 89 13.95 0.65 -7.92
C LEU A 89 12.63 1.33 -8.28
N LEU A 90 11.53 0.87 -7.69
CA LEU A 90 10.22 1.51 -7.72
C LEU A 90 10.00 2.26 -6.40
N LEU A 91 9.69 3.54 -6.45
CA LEU A 91 9.20 4.30 -5.29
C LEU A 91 7.76 3.87 -4.98
N VAL A 92 7.57 3.17 -3.86
CA VAL A 92 6.25 2.68 -3.44
C VAL A 92 5.53 3.66 -2.52
N GLU A 93 6.28 4.34 -1.67
CA GLU A 93 5.76 5.31 -0.72
C GLU A 93 6.76 6.44 -0.52
N GLN A 94 6.27 7.67 -0.47
CA GLN A 94 6.97 8.80 0.12
C GLN A 94 6.13 9.36 1.26
N VAL A 95 6.77 9.61 2.40
CA VAL A 95 6.14 10.31 3.52
C VAL A 95 6.96 11.53 3.84
N SER A 96 6.34 12.69 3.90
CA SER A 96 6.97 13.96 4.26
C SER A 96 6.34 14.54 5.52
N TRP A 97 7.16 15.22 6.32
CA TRP A 97 6.75 15.86 7.58
C TRP A 97 7.09 17.35 7.58
N GLY A 98 6.06 18.17 7.74
CA GLY A 98 6.16 19.60 7.96
C GLY A 98 6.14 19.94 9.43
N TYR A 99 7.27 20.41 9.95
CA TYR A 99 7.39 20.87 11.33
C TYR A 99 7.18 22.39 11.41
N PRO A 100 6.07 22.87 12.01
CA PRO A 100 5.74 24.30 11.99
C PRO A 100 6.73 25.14 12.81
N THR A 101 7.37 24.55 13.82
CA THR A 101 8.38 25.21 14.64
C THR A 101 9.52 24.28 15.00
N GLU A 102 10.59 24.90 15.49
CA GLU A 102 11.77 24.25 16.06
C GLU A 102 11.49 23.50 17.38
N SER A 103 10.32 23.70 18.01
CA SER A 103 9.93 23.03 19.25
C SER A 103 9.10 21.78 19.03
N VAL A 104 8.59 21.56 17.82
CA VAL A 104 7.85 20.32 17.51
C VAL A 104 8.84 19.17 17.41
N ALA A 105 8.63 18.13 18.20
CA ALA A 105 9.46 16.93 18.15
C ALA A 105 9.32 16.22 16.79
N GLU A 106 10.35 15.46 16.41
CA GLU A 106 10.30 14.55 15.27
C GLU A 106 9.04 13.66 15.37
N PHE A 107 8.25 13.60 14.28
CA PHE A 107 6.97 12.89 14.20
C PHE A 107 5.91 13.25 15.25
N GLY A 108 6.03 14.40 15.92
CA GLY A 108 5.04 14.85 16.90
C GLY A 108 3.67 15.12 16.25
N ALA A 109 2.59 15.04 17.03
CA ALA A 109 1.21 15.21 16.55
C ALA A 109 0.92 16.55 15.83
N ALA A 110 1.73 17.58 16.09
CA ALA A 110 1.64 18.88 15.42
C ALA A 110 2.39 18.93 14.08
N ALA A 111 3.09 17.86 13.68
CA ALA A 111 3.72 17.76 12.37
C ALA A 111 2.64 17.43 11.33
N ARG A 112 2.55 18.25 10.29
CA ARG A 112 1.72 17.90 9.12
C ARG A 112 2.41 16.76 8.39
N GLN A 113 1.66 15.72 8.05
CA GLN A 113 2.13 14.59 7.29
C GLN A 113 1.49 14.60 5.91
N THR A 114 2.30 14.36 4.88
CA THR A 114 1.85 14.07 3.53
C THR A 114 2.41 12.73 3.11
N THR A 115 1.53 11.82 2.70
CA THR A 115 1.86 10.47 2.25
C THR A 115 1.48 10.36 0.78
N VAL A 116 2.44 9.95 -0.05
CA VAL A 116 2.27 9.69 -1.48
C VAL A 116 2.53 8.21 -1.71
N ARG A 117 1.52 7.48 -2.18
CA ARG A 117 1.61 6.04 -2.45
C ARG A 117 1.36 5.76 -3.92
N HIS A 118 2.21 4.91 -4.51
CA HIS A 118 1.98 4.41 -5.84
C HIS A 118 0.69 3.57 -5.85
N ALA A 119 -0.30 4.01 -6.60
CA ALA A 119 -1.56 3.31 -6.69
C ALA A 119 -1.44 2.13 -7.66
N ALA A 120 -2.13 1.00 -7.41
CA ALA A 120 -2.06 -0.16 -8.32
C ALA A 120 -2.64 0.13 -9.73
N ARG A 121 -3.37 1.24 -9.89
CA ARG A 121 -3.78 1.76 -11.21
C ARG A 121 -2.57 2.36 -11.93
N GLN A 122 -2.24 1.80 -13.09
CA GLN A 122 -1.17 2.31 -13.97
C GLN A 122 -1.34 3.81 -14.23
N GLY A 123 -0.47 4.63 -13.63
CA GLY A 123 -0.35 6.06 -13.92
C GLY A 123 -0.87 7.02 -12.84
N TYR A 124 -1.11 6.58 -11.60
CA TYR A 124 -1.57 7.45 -10.51
C TYR A 124 -0.79 7.24 -9.21
N VAL A 125 -0.77 8.27 -8.38
CA VAL A 125 -0.43 8.19 -6.96
C VAL A 125 -1.60 8.68 -6.12
N GLN A 126 -1.80 8.08 -4.96
CA GLN A 126 -2.67 8.63 -3.92
C GLN A 126 -1.85 9.56 -3.03
N ILE A 127 -2.31 10.80 -2.89
CA ILE A 127 -1.74 11.77 -1.96
C ILE A 127 -2.73 11.96 -0.81
N THR A 128 -2.31 11.61 0.40
CA THR A 128 -3.06 11.82 1.63
C THR A 128 -2.31 12.81 2.50
N ALA A 129 -2.97 13.89 2.91
CA ALA A 129 -2.33 14.95 3.70
C ALA A 129 -3.20 15.35 4.90
N GLY A 130 -2.55 15.61 6.04
CA GLY A 130 -3.25 15.99 7.25
C GLY A 130 -2.37 15.95 8.49
N HIS A 131 -2.99 15.87 9.66
CA HIS A 131 -2.29 15.62 10.92
C HIS A 131 -2.66 14.22 11.41
N PRO A 132 -1.70 13.43 11.92
CA PRO A 132 -2.00 12.13 12.51
C PRO A 132 -3.09 12.24 13.59
N GLY A 133 -4.10 11.37 13.55
CA GLY A 133 -5.23 11.38 14.50
C GLY A 133 -6.27 12.47 14.29
N HIS A 134 -6.19 13.24 13.20
CA HIS A 134 -7.18 14.25 12.79
C HIS A 134 -7.70 13.97 11.37
N SER A 135 -8.63 14.80 10.90
CA SER A 135 -9.12 14.73 9.52
C SER A 135 -7.97 14.88 8.52
N GLN A 136 -7.91 13.95 7.58
CA GLN A 136 -6.99 13.93 6.45
C GLN A 136 -7.79 14.08 5.16
N SER A 137 -7.16 14.61 4.12
CA SER A 137 -7.72 14.67 2.77
C SER A 137 -6.92 13.75 1.86
N SER A 138 -7.60 12.96 1.04
CA SER A 138 -6.99 12.09 0.03
C SER A 138 -7.36 12.53 -1.38
N LYS A 139 -6.44 12.43 -2.34
CA LYS A 139 -6.70 12.65 -3.77
C LYS A 139 -5.85 11.72 -4.64
N LEU A 140 -6.36 11.37 -5.82
CA LEU A 140 -5.59 10.66 -6.85
C LEU A 140 -5.00 11.67 -7.84
N VAL A 141 -3.69 11.59 -8.08
CA VAL A 141 -2.96 12.48 -8.99
C VAL A 141 -2.26 11.66 -10.07
N PRO A 142 -2.40 12.02 -11.37
CA PRO A 142 -1.65 11.36 -12.43
C PRO A 142 -0.14 11.47 -12.25
N VAL A 143 0.57 10.38 -12.53
CA VAL A 143 2.05 10.33 -12.54
C VAL A 143 2.54 9.40 -13.64
N ALA A 144 3.58 9.81 -14.36
CA ALA A 144 4.21 8.94 -15.34
C ALA A 144 5.07 7.88 -14.63
N SER A 145 5.03 6.62 -15.11
CA SER A 145 5.68 5.50 -14.39
C SER A 145 7.20 5.66 -14.27
N ASP A 146 7.85 6.31 -15.23
CA ASP A 146 9.27 6.65 -15.20
C ASP A 146 9.62 7.63 -14.07
N ARG A 147 8.68 8.47 -13.62
CA ARG A 147 8.86 9.37 -12.46
C ARG A 147 8.88 8.63 -11.12
N LEU A 148 8.56 7.34 -11.09
CA LEU A 148 8.62 6.50 -9.89
C LEU A 148 9.77 5.50 -9.92
N ARG A 149 10.56 5.47 -11.00
CA ARG A 149 11.58 4.46 -11.23
C ARG A 149 12.97 5.06 -11.24
N LEU A 150 13.92 4.32 -10.65
CA LEU A 150 15.34 4.65 -10.67
C LEU A 150 16.14 3.40 -11.04
N ALA A 151 17.29 3.57 -11.67
CA ALA A 151 18.26 2.49 -11.77
C ALA A 151 18.75 2.09 -10.37
N VAL A 152 18.98 0.80 -10.14
CA VAL A 152 19.62 0.36 -8.89
C VAL A 152 21.02 0.96 -8.82
N PRO A 153 21.35 1.75 -7.78
CA PRO A 153 22.65 2.42 -7.68
C PRO A 153 23.77 1.38 -7.52
N CYS A 154 24.93 1.66 -8.12
CA CYS A 154 26.15 0.94 -7.77
C CYS A 154 26.58 1.31 -6.34
N PHE A 155 27.25 0.40 -5.63
CA PHE A 155 27.81 0.70 -4.32
C PHE A 155 28.70 1.97 -4.38
N GLY A 156 28.40 2.95 -3.54
CA GLY A 156 29.09 4.25 -3.50
C GLY A 156 28.48 5.34 -4.40
N ASP A 157 27.60 5.00 -5.34
CA ASP A 157 26.88 5.96 -6.19
C ASP A 157 25.52 6.34 -5.59
N TRP A 158 25.58 7.15 -4.55
CA TRP A 158 24.41 7.57 -3.79
C TRP A 158 23.66 8.75 -4.41
N ALA A 159 24.18 9.32 -5.50
CA ALA A 159 23.61 10.51 -6.13
C ALA A 159 22.20 10.24 -6.69
N GLY A 160 21.98 9.07 -7.29
CA GLY A 160 20.67 8.69 -7.83
C GLY A 160 19.56 8.68 -6.77
N LEU A 161 19.86 8.23 -5.55
CA LEU A 161 18.94 8.23 -4.41
C LEU A 161 18.81 9.62 -3.77
N ALA A 162 19.90 10.38 -3.68
CA ALA A 162 19.91 11.71 -3.09
C ALA A 162 19.21 12.76 -3.97
N PHE A 163 19.23 12.61 -5.29
CA PHE A 163 18.70 13.60 -6.23
C PHE A 163 17.52 13.12 -7.09
N PHE A 164 17.13 11.84 -6.96
CA PHE A 164 16.01 11.22 -7.69
C PHE A 164 16.14 11.33 -9.23
N GLY A 165 17.16 10.65 -9.78
CA GLY A 165 17.40 10.59 -11.24
C GLY A 165 17.94 11.90 -11.82
N ALA A 166 19.20 11.88 -12.27
CA ALA A 166 19.95 13.08 -12.66
C ALA A 166 19.32 13.89 -13.82
N ASP A 167 18.46 13.29 -14.64
CA ASP A 167 17.84 13.95 -15.80
C ASP A 167 16.66 14.87 -15.43
N GLN A 168 16.03 14.65 -14.27
CA GLN A 168 14.90 15.48 -13.80
C GLN A 168 15.36 16.77 -13.08
N ILE A 169 16.67 16.85 -12.80
CA ILE A 169 17.33 17.99 -12.16
C ILE A 169 17.23 19.26 -13.04
N GLU A 170 17.28 19.14 -14.37
CA GLU A 170 17.22 20.29 -15.27
C GLU A 170 15.85 21.00 -15.25
N GLU A 171 14.76 20.25 -15.04
CA GLU A 171 13.39 20.77 -15.03
C GLU A 171 13.09 21.53 -13.71
N VAL A 172 13.54 20.99 -12.58
CA VAL A 172 13.44 21.65 -11.26
C VAL A 172 14.38 22.86 -11.20
N ALA A 173 15.59 22.78 -11.75
CA ALA A 173 16.53 23.90 -11.83
C ALA A 173 16.03 25.04 -12.73
N ALA A 174 15.34 24.72 -13.84
CA ALA A 174 14.81 25.72 -14.77
C ALA A 174 13.67 26.57 -14.19
N SER A 175 12.94 26.06 -13.19
CA SER A 175 11.76 26.72 -12.63
C SER A 175 12.03 27.79 -11.56
N THR A 176 13.21 27.80 -10.93
CA THR A 176 13.41 28.57 -9.67
C THR A 176 14.12 29.93 -9.84
N GLY A 177 14.88 30.17 -10.91
CA GLY A 177 15.52 31.47 -11.21
C GLY A 177 16.57 31.97 -10.19
N ASN A 178 16.61 31.40 -8.98
CA ASN A 178 17.60 31.47 -7.91
C ASN A 178 17.49 30.19 -7.07
N ALA A 179 18.60 29.60 -6.65
CA ALA A 179 18.57 28.42 -5.78
C ALA A 179 18.05 28.81 -4.37
N PRO A 180 16.99 28.17 -3.86
CA PRO A 180 16.50 28.43 -2.49
C PRO A 180 17.56 28.06 -1.46
N SER A 181 17.51 28.68 -0.28
CA SER A 181 18.32 28.25 0.86
C SER A 181 17.97 26.82 1.26
N PHE A 182 18.90 26.08 1.90
CA PHE A 182 18.63 24.70 2.34
C PHE A 182 17.39 24.61 3.25
N ARG A 183 17.12 25.64 4.06
CA ARG A 183 15.92 25.72 4.90
C ARG A 183 14.63 25.84 4.08
N GLU A 184 14.61 26.70 3.06
CA GLU A 184 13.47 26.83 2.14
C GLU A 184 13.27 25.56 1.32
N TYR A 185 14.36 24.92 0.92
CA TYR A 185 14.33 23.64 0.24
C TYR A 185 13.71 22.53 1.11
N VAL A 186 14.14 22.41 2.36
CA VAL A 186 13.55 21.46 3.32
C VAL A 186 12.08 21.75 3.58
N ALA A 187 11.68 23.04 3.65
CA ALA A 187 10.28 23.41 3.78
C ALA A 187 9.46 22.95 2.58
N ALA A 188 10.01 23.07 1.36
CA ALA A 188 9.34 22.59 0.14
C ALA A 188 9.16 21.06 0.13
N LEU A 189 10.10 20.27 0.68
CA LEU A 189 9.95 18.80 0.81
C LEU A 189 8.70 18.40 1.61
N ALA A 190 8.23 19.29 2.50
CA ALA A 190 7.11 19.07 3.39
C ALA A 190 5.77 19.64 2.86
N GLU A 191 5.79 20.43 1.79
CA GLU A 191 4.60 21.09 1.23
C GLU A 191 4.27 20.51 -0.17
N GLU A 192 3.53 19.40 -0.20
CA GLU A 192 3.09 18.74 -1.46
C GLU A 192 1.57 18.76 -1.61
N ASP A 193 0.95 19.95 -1.78
CA ASP A 193 -0.54 20.05 -1.78
C ASP A 193 -1.19 20.52 -3.09
N ALA A 194 -0.46 21.02 -4.10
CA ALA A 194 -1.11 21.81 -5.17
C ALA A 194 -0.82 21.42 -6.63
N ALA A 195 -0.02 20.38 -6.91
CA ALA A 195 0.36 20.09 -8.30
C ALA A 195 -0.65 19.20 -9.04
N SER A 196 -0.91 19.52 -10.31
CA SER A 196 -1.70 18.71 -11.26
C SER A 196 -0.96 17.45 -11.76
N SER A 197 0.34 17.38 -11.50
CA SER A 197 1.22 16.22 -11.70
C SER A 197 2.22 16.17 -10.56
N TRP A 198 2.35 15.01 -9.91
CA TRP A 198 3.27 14.86 -8.78
C TRP A 198 4.69 14.52 -9.24
N LEU A 199 5.70 15.09 -8.56
CA LEU A 199 7.11 14.80 -8.77
C LEU A 199 7.85 14.68 -7.42
N PRO A 200 8.72 13.69 -7.25
CA PRO A 200 9.54 13.58 -6.05
C PRO A 200 10.59 14.69 -6.01
N HIS A 201 10.64 15.46 -4.92
CA HIS A 201 11.71 16.43 -4.72
C HIS A 201 13.08 15.75 -4.49
N PRO A 202 14.25 16.36 -4.72
CA PRO A 202 15.49 15.70 -4.29
C PRO A 202 15.57 15.61 -2.74
N LEU A 203 16.55 14.92 -2.15
CA LEU A 203 16.88 15.02 -0.71
C LEU A 203 17.94 16.11 -0.43
N LEU A 204 18.69 16.50 -1.44
CA LEU A 204 19.72 17.55 -1.42
C LEU A 204 19.42 18.62 -2.47
N PRO A 205 19.65 19.92 -2.19
CA PRO A 205 19.43 20.95 -3.18
C PRO A 205 20.42 20.83 -4.35
N LEU A 206 19.96 21.22 -5.54
CA LEU A 206 20.65 21.04 -6.83
C LEU A 206 21.99 21.79 -6.95
N GLY A 207 22.30 22.71 -6.01
CA GLY A 207 23.56 23.44 -5.94
C GLY A 207 24.67 22.75 -5.12
N VAL A 208 24.36 21.65 -4.43
CA VAL A 208 25.37 20.85 -3.73
C VAL A 208 26.15 20.04 -4.76
N PRO A 209 27.51 20.01 -4.72
CA PRO A 209 28.29 19.29 -5.70
C PRO A 209 27.85 17.83 -5.82
N ALA A 210 27.34 17.41 -6.97
CA ALA A 210 26.98 16.02 -7.25
C ALA A 210 28.20 15.09 -7.41
N GLY A 211 29.37 15.49 -6.91
CA GLY A 211 30.57 14.66 -6.94
C GLY A 211 30.35 13.38 -6.15
N THR A 212 30.98 12.29 -6.58
CA THR A 212 30.91 11.00 -5.89
C THR A 212 31.30 11.20 -4.42
N PRO A 213 30.41 10.90 -3.46
CA PRO A 213 30.75 10.97 -2.06
C PRO A 213 31.96 10.08 -1.79
N PHE A 214 32.94 10.56 -1.01
CA PHE A 214 34.00 9.66 -0.56
C PHE A 214 33.62 9.03 0.78
N ALA A 215 33.87 7.73 0.90
CA ALA A 215 33.68 7.02 2.14
C ALA A 215 34.70 7.49 3.17
N HIS A 216 34.25 7.73 4.40
CA HIS A 216 35.12 8.18 5.49
C HIS A 216 34.84 7.40 6.78
N LEU A 217 35.91 6.91 7.39
CA LEU A 217 35.91 6.28 8.71
C LEU A 217 37.13 6.82 9.48
N PRO A 218 36.97 7.38 10.70
CA PRO A 218 35.76 7.46 11.53
C PRO A 218 34.71 8.48 11.02
N PRO A 219 33.49 8.54 11.58
CA PRO A 219 32.53 9.61 11.28
C PRO A 219 33.11 11.02 11.49
N PRO A 220 32.54 12.08 10.86
CA PRO A 220 33.03 13.46 11.02
C PRO A 220 33.12 13.91 12.49
N ASP A 221 34.05 14.81 12.78
CA ASP A 221 34.24 15.35 14.13
C ASP A 221 32.94 15.96 14.68
N GLY A 222 32.60 15.65 15.94
CA GLY A 222 31.38 16.14 16.59
C GLY A 222 30.12 15.30 16.31
N VAL A 223 30.21 14.26 15.47
CA VAL A 223 29.16 13.26 15.29
C VAL A 223 29.30 12.17 16.36
N ALA A 224 28.23 11.90 17.11
CA ALA A 224 28.22 10.86 18.12
C ALA A 224 28.25 9.46 17.49
N VAL A 225 28.88 8.50 18.16
CA VAL A 225 28.92 7.09 17.75
C VAL A 225 28.45 6.22 18.89
N VAL A 226 27.58 5.26 18.60
CA VAL A 226 27.09 4.26 19.55
C VAL A 226 27.38 2.84 19.03
N PRO A 227 27.63 1.86 19.93
CA PRO A 227 27.83 0.48 19.53
C PRO A 227 26.56 -0.11 18.92
N PHE A 228 26.73 -1.13 18.08
CA PHE A 228 25.62 -1.90 17.54
C PHE A 228 25.29 -3.07 18.48
N ASP A 229 24.24 -2.91 19.27
CA ASP A 229 23.74 -3.95 20.19
C ASP A 229 22.54 -4.72 19.61
N ALA A 230 21.73 -4.06 18.77
CA ALA A 230 20.56 -4.62 18.10
C ALA A 230 20.22 -3.82 16.83
N PRO A 231 19.47 -4.41 15.86
CA PRO A 231 18.97 -3.69 14.68
C PRO A 231 18.22 -2.41 15.05
N VAL A 232 18.63 -1.27 14.48
CA VAL A 232 18.00 0.05 14.70
C VAL A 232 16.99 0.41 13.62
N TRP A 233 16.91 -0.41 12.58
CA TRP A 233 15.90 -0.36 11.53
C TRP A 233 15.68 -1.78 11.00
N GLN A 234 14.52 -2.00 10.39
CA GLN A 234 14.17 -3.26 9.73
C GLN A 234 13.51 -2.94 8.39
N PRO A 235 13.69 -3.81 7.37
CA PRO A 235 12.90 -3.71 6.16
C PRO A 235 11.41 -3.88 6.47
N PRO A 236 10.52 -3.30 5.66
CA PRO A 236 9.10 -3.41 5.91
C PRO A 236 8.61 -4.85 5.92
N GLN A 237 7.66 -5.11 6.81
CA GLN A 237 7.01 -6.39 7.00
C GLN A 237 5.53 -6.22 6.62
N PRO A 238 5.15 -6.62 5.40
CA PRO A 238 3.74 -6.72 5.02
C PRO A 238 2.95 -7.52 6.05
N LEU A 239 1.63 -7.35 6.04
CA LEU A 239 0.72 -8.11 6.89
C LEU A 239 1.06 -9.60 6.79
N ARG A 240 0.92 -10.31 7.90
CA ARG A 240 1.10 -11.77 7.95
C ARG A 240 -0.19 -12.42 8.38
N VAL A 241 -0.40 -13.65 7.93
CA VAL A 241 -1.53 -14.47 8.36
C VAL A 241 -1.61 -14.54 9.89
N ASP A 242 -2.81 -14.33 10.44
CA ASP A 242 -3.04 -14.44 11.88
C ASP A 242 -2.85 -15.89 12.34
N GLN A 243 -1.88 -16.10 13.24
CA GLN A 243 -1.55 -17.44 13.74
C GLN A 243 -2.70 -18.11 14.49
N ARG A 244 -3.65 -17.35 15.04
CA ARG A 244 -4.86 -17.89 15.69
C ARG A 244 -5.77 -18.57 14.67
N LEU A 245 -5.87 -18.01 13.46
CA LEU A 245 -6.60 -18.63 12.34
C LEU A 245 -5.86 -19.85 11.79
N VAL A 246 -4.52 -19.80 11.72
CA VAL A 246 -3.70 -20.95 11.32
C VAL A 246 -3.96 -22.17 12.22
N VAL A 247 -4.05 -21.96 13.55
CA VAL A 247 -4.37 -23.04 14.50
C VAL A 247 -5.82 -23.52 14.35
N ALA A 248 -6.75 -22.60 14.07
CA ALA A 248 -8.17 -22.87 13.87
C ALA A 248 -8.54 -23.45 12.50
N HIS A 249 -7.53 -23.78 11.67
CA HIS A 249 -7.72 -24.41 10.37
C HIS A 249 -8.72 -25.58 10.46
N PRO A 250 -9.72 -25.70 9.57
CA PRO A 250 -10.78 -26.72 9.69
C PRO A 250 -10.28 -28.18 9.73
N ALA A 251 -9.13 -28.46 9.12
CA ALA A 251 -8.47 -29.77 9.18
C ALA A 251 -7.58 -29.99 10.44
N SER A 252 -7.40 -28.98 11.29
CA SER A 252 -6.63 -29.07 12.54
C SER A 252 -7.49 -29.62 13.67
N SER A 253 -6.97 -30.59 14.43
CA SER A 253 -7.63 -31.13 15.62
C SER A 253 -7.27 -30.38 16.92
N ALA A 254 -6.56 -29.25 16.83
CA ALA A 254 -6.08 -28.51 17.99
C ALA A 254 -7.16 -27.56 18.54
N ALA A 255 -7.41 -27.60 19.84
CA ALA A 255 -8.26 -26.62 20.51
C ALA A 255 -7.48 -25.31 20.72
N SER A 256 -8.02 -24.19 20.25
CA SER A 256 -7.44 -22.86 20.47
C SER A 256 -7.69 -22.36 21.90
N PRO A 257 -6.68 -21.84 22.63
CA PRO A 257 -6.88 -21.17 23.90
C PRO A 257 -7.43 -19.74 23.71
N GLY A 258 -8.64 -19.46 24.20
CA GLY A 258 -9.30 -18.15 24.09
C GLY A 258 -10.15 -17.99 22.82
N ALA A 259 -11.22 -17.17 22.90
CA ALA A 259 -12.35 -17.01 21.96
C ALA A 259 -12.89 -18.33 21.38
N ARG A 260 -14.18 -18.63 21.56
CA ARG A 260 -14.76 -19.88 21.05
C ARG A 260 -14.87 -19.80 19.51
N LEU A 261 -13.79 -20.20 18.83
CA LEU A 261 -13.73 -20.34 17.38
C LEU A 261 -14.41 -21.65 16.99
N GLU A 262 -15.47 -21.56 16.19
CA GLU A 262 -16.17 -22.73 15.67
C GLU A 262 -16.17 -22.69 14.15
N SER A 263 -15.66 -23.75 13.53
CA SER A 263 -15.65 -23.91 12.08
C SER A 263 -16.85 -24.75 11.64
N ARG A 264 -17.56 -24.29 10.61
CA ARG A 264 -18.73 -24.98 10.03
C ARG A 264 -18.75 -24.86 8.52
N GLN A 265 -19.41 -25.80 7.84
CA GLN A 265 -19.50 -25.78 6.39
C GLN A 265 -20.60 -24.80 5.95
N ALA A 266 -20.26 -23.86 5.07
CA ALA A 266 -21.20 -22.95 4.42
C ALA A 266 -21.78 -23.53 3.13
N GLY A 267 -21.01 -24.35 2.40
CA GLY A 267 -21.46 -24.96 1.15
C GLY A 267 -20.36 -25.73 0.44
N THR A 268 -20.58 -25.99 -0.86
CA THR A 268 -19.56 -26.59 -1.75
C THR A 268 -19.36 -25.70 -2.96
N LEU A 269 -18.20 -25.05 -3.06
CA LEU A 269 -17.87 -24.20 -4.20
C LEU A 269 -17.45 -25.08 -5.39
N ARG A 270 -17.99 -24.77 -6.56
CA ARG A 270 -17.72 -25.46 -7.82
C ARG A 270 -16.82 -24.58 -8.67
N VAL A 271 -15.63 -25.09 -8.94
CA VAL A 271 -14.51 -24.33 -9.52
C VAL A 271 -14.08 -25.00 -10.84
N PRO A 272 -14.84 -24.86 -11.94
CA PRO A 272 -14.57 -25.55 -13.19
C PRO A 272 -13.31 -25.06 -13.92
N THR A 273 -12.84 -23.83 -13.71
CA THR A 273 -11.65 -23.28 -14.38
C THR A 273 -10.41 -23.33 -13.49
N GLY A 274 -10.61 -23.37 -12.17
CA GLY A 274 -9.52 -23.25 -11.20
C GLY A 274 -9.14 -21.80 -10.90
N GLU A 275 -9.80 -20.81 -11.51
CA GLU A 275 -9.52 -19.39 -11.32
C GLU A 275 -10.48 -18.82 -10.27
N LEU A 276 -9.95 -18.64 -9.06
CA LEU A 276 -10.73 -18.19 -7.91
C LEU A 276 -10.80 -16.66 -7.85
N VAL A 277 -11.98 -16.15 -7.51
CA VAL A 277 -12.26 -14.74 -7.29
C VAL A 277 -12.81 -14.57 -5.86
N ALA A 278 -12.38 -13.52 -5.17
CA ALA A 278 -13.00 -13.02 -3.94
C ALA A 278 -13.39 -11.54 -4.11
N CYS A 279 -14.61 -11.20 -3.69
CA CYS A 279 -15.22 -9.88 -3.83
C CYS A 279 -16.48 -9.77 -2.97
N ASP A 280 -17.03 -8.57 -2.89
CA ASP A 280 -18.45 -8.38 -2.60
C ASP A 280 -19.32 -9.00 -3.72
N PRO A 281 -20.34 -9.82 -3.42
CA PRO A 281 -21.23 -10.37 -4.44
C PRO A 281 -21.93 -9.30 -5.29
N TYR A 282 -22.20 -8.11 -4.75
CA TYR A 282 -22.80 -7.00 -5.51
C TYR A 282 -21.78 -6.25 -6.37
N THR A 283 -20.48 -6.56 -6.27
CA THR A 283 -19.42 -6.01 -7.15
C THR A 283 -18.76 -7.07 -8.04
N VAL A 284 -19.39 -8.26 -8.14
CA VAL A 284 -18.81 -9.43 -8.83
C VAL A 284 -18.42 -9.15 -10.28
N SER A 285 -19.13 -8.25 -10.96
CA SER A 285 -18.88 -7.86 -12.36
C SER A 285 -17.50 -7.22 -12.60
N ASP A 286 -16.94 -6.54 -11.59
CA ASP A 286 -15.61 -5.89 -11.67
C ASP A 286 -14.48 -6.78 -11.12
N ALA A 287 -14.83 -7.94 -10.55
CA ALA A 287 -13.89 -8.75 -9.80
C ALA A 287 -12.94 -9.54 -10.71
N LYS A 288 -11.64 -9.44 -10.42
CA LYS A 288 -10.57 -10.15 -11.14
C LYS A 288 -10.13 -11.39 -10.35
N PRO A 289 -9.80 -12.50 -11.04
CA PRO A 289 -9.30 -13.69 -10.37
C PRO A 289 -7.91 -13.47 -9.80
N PHE A 290 -7.60 -14.24 -8.76
CA PHE A 290 -6.24 -14.36 -8.26
C PHE A 290 -5.33 -15.02 -9.30
N THR A 291 -4.02 -14.76 -9.22
CA THR A 291 -3.00 -15.37 -10.08
C THR A 291 -2.78 -16.84 -9.74
N MET A 292 -3.02 -17.21 -8.47
CA MET A 292 -3.03 -18.60 -8.02
C MET A 292 -4.20 -19.36 -8.69
N ARG A 293 -3.92 -20.58 -9.12
CA ARG A 293 -4.92 -21.52 -9.62
C ARG A 293 -5.08 -22.70 -8.67
N VAL A 294 -6.32 -23.13 -8.45
CA VAL A 294 -6.64 -24.40 -7.80
C VAL A 294 -6.97 -25.45 -8.87
N PRO A 295 -6.81 -26.75 -8.60
CA PRO A 295 -7.28 -27.77 -9.54
C PRO A 295 -8.80 -27.61 -9.79
N PRO A 296 -9.29 -27.85 -11.02
CA PRO A 296 -10.72 -27.82 -11.26
C PRO A 296 -11.45 -28.87 -10.41
N GLY A 297 -12.53 -28.47 -9.73
CA GLY A 297 -13.16 -29.37 -8.76
C GLY A 297 -14.33 -28.80 -7.98
N ARG A 298 -14.66 -29.52 -6.90
CA ARG A 298 -15.71 -29.17 -5.95
C ARG A 298 -15.10 -29.19 -4.56
N TYR A 299 -15.16 -28.07 -3.86
CA TYR A 299 -14.41 -27.87 -2.63
C TYR A 299 -15.33 -27.40 -1.51
N PRO A 300 -15.26 -28.01 -0.32
CA PRO A 300 -16.05 -27.56 0.81
C PRO A 300 -15.57 -26.16 1.23
N MET A 301 -16.53 -25.26 1.40
CA MET A 301 -16.30 -23.94 1.95
C MET A 301 -16.67 -23.93 3.43
N MET A 302 -15.74 -23.55 4.29
CA MET A 302 -15.91 -23.52 5.74
C MET A 302 -15.87 -22.08 6.24
N LEU A 303 -16.67 -21.74 7.24
CA LEU A 303 -16.60 -20.47 7.95
C LEU A 303 -16.14 -20.73 9.38
N THR A 304 -15.09 -20.06 9.80
CA THR A 304 -14.70 -19.95 11.21
C THR A 304 -15.42 -18.76 11.81
N VAL A 305 -16.24 -19.02 12.83
CA VAL A 305 -17.07 -18.02 13.49
C VAL A 305 -16.57 -17.79 14.91
N VAL A 306 -16.47 -16.53 15.30
CA VAL A 306 -16.22 -16.11 16.69
C VAL A 306 -17.57 -15.79 17.33
N GLY A 307 -17.86 -16.39 18.49
CA GLY A 307 -19.05 -16.06 19.28
C GLY A 307 -18.72 -15.52 20.68
N GLU A 308 -19.42 -14.44 21.08
CA GLU A 308 -19.39 -13.89 22.45
C GLU A 308 -20.43 -14.57 23.37
N GLY A 309 -20.59 -15.89 23.28
CA GLY A 309 -21.53 -16.65 24.12
C GLY A 309 -23.01 -16.54 23.73
N ASP A 310 -23.41 -15.58 22.89
CA ASP A 310 -24.69 -15.53 22.18
C ASP A 310 -24.51 -16.00 20.72
N PRO A 311 -25.11 -17.13 20.30
CA PRO A 311 -25.04 -17.59 18.92
C PRO A 311 -25.57 -16.55 17.93
N ALA A 312 -26.52 -15.68 18.30
CA ALA A 312 -27.08 -14.67 17.39
C ALA A 312 -26.10 -13.53 17.06
N GLN A 313 -24.95 -13.45 17.74
CA GLN A 313 -23.92 -12.42 17.57
C GLN A 313 -22.61 -12.98 16.99
N GLY A 314 -22.65 -14.18 16.41
CA GLY A 314 -21.50 -14.78 15.76
C GLY A 314 -20.97 -13.93 14.60
N ARG A 315 -19.65 -13.75 14.50
CA ARG A 315 -18.99 -13.06 13.40
C ARG A 315 -18.10 -14.01 12.62
N VAL A 316 -18.16 -13.96 11.29
CA VAL A 316 -17.23 -14.70 10.45
C VAL A 316 -15.83 -14.10 10.62
N ALA A 317 -14.91 -14.86 11.21
CA ALA A 317 -13.51 -14.49 11.34
C ALA A 317 -12.68 -14.92 10.14
N ALA A 318 -13.02 -16.05 9.52
CA ALA A 318 -12.37 -16.50 8.30
C ALA A 318 -13.30 -17.36 7.45
N ALA A 319 -13.14 -17.27 6.13
CA ALA A 319 -13.77 -18.16 5.17
C ALA A 319 -12.70 -18.97 4.45
N TRP A 320 -12.85 -20.30 4.45
CA TRP A 320 -11.88 -21.26 3.97
C TRP A 320 -12.44 -22.01 2.77
N LEU A 321 -11.66 -22.10 1.70
CA LEU A 321 -11.84 -23.07 0.65
C LEU A 321 -10.81 -24.19 0.86
N VAL A 322 -11.26 -25.38 1.26
CA VAL A 322 -10.37 -26.51 1.52
C VAL A 322 -10.16 -27.31 0.23
N ILE A 323 -8.93 -27.26 -0.31
CA ILE A 323 -8.57 -27.85 -1.61
C ILE A 323 -7.98 -29.26 -1.45
N ASP A 324 -7.09 -29.42 -0.48
CA ASP A 324 -6.41 -30.66 -0.14
C ASP A 324 -6.38 -30.83 1.39
N ALA A 325 -6.35 -32.07 1.87
CA ALA A 325 -6.17 -32.40 3.28
C ALA A 325 -4.69 -32.42 3.70
N ALA A 326 -3.76 -32.25 2.77
CA ALA A 326 -2.33 -32.16 3.03
C ALA A 326 -1.99 -31.01 4.02
N PRO A 327 -0.97 -31.18 4.88
CA PRO A 327 -0.56 -30.13 5.81
C PRO A 327 -0.09 -28.85 5.10
N VAL A 328 -0.51 -27.71 5.64
CA VAL A 328 0.02 -26.40 5.24
C VAL A 328 1.38 -26.18 5.89
N ILE A 329 2.42 -25.91 5.09
CA ILE A 329 3.79 -25.65 5.58
C ILE A 329 4.20 -24.18 5.45
N SER A 330 3.53 -23.43 4.58
CA SER A 330 3.77 -22.00 4.38
C SER A 330 2.50 -21.29 3.95
N TRP A 331 2.50 -19.98 4.18
CA TRP A 331 1.40 -19.09 3.85
C TRP A 331 1.91 -17.97 2.97
N GLU A 332 1.14 -17.66 1.94
CA GLU A 332 1.40 -16.52 1.05
C GLU A 332 0.13 -15.73 0.83
N LEU A 333 0.29 -14.44 0.53
CA LEU A 333 -0.83 -13.58 0.19
C LEU A 333 -1.29 -13.87 -1.25
N ALA A 334 -2.58 -14.03 -1.47
CA ALA A 334 -3.15 -14.15 -2.80
C ALA A 334 -3.08 -12.80 -3.52
N THR A 335 -2.51 -12.81 -4.72
CA THR A 335 -2.35 -11.61 -5.56
C THR A 335 -3.18 -11.73 -6.84
N ARG A 336 -3.52 -10.59 -7.44
CA ARG A 336 -4.11 -10.44 -8.77
C ARG A 336 -3.04 -10.03 -9.78
N PRO A 337 -3.32 -10.12 -11.10
CA PRO A 337 -2.36 -9.68 -12.11
C PRO A 337 -1.92 -8.23 -11.90
N GLY A 338 -0.61 -8.03 -11.75
CA GLY A 338 0.00 -6.71 -11.52
C GLY A 338 0.29 -6.38 -10.05
N GLU A 339 -0.24 -7.15 -9.10
CA GLU A 339 0.06 -7.02 -7.67
C GLU A 339 1.36 -7.77 -7.32
N ASP A 340 2.24 -7.12 -6.55
CA ASP A 340 3.52 -7.68 -6.11
C ASP A 340 3.69 -7.45 -4.60
N VAL A 341 3.75 -8.52 -3.81
CA VAL A 341 3.82 -8.45 -2.34
C VAL A 341 5.01 -7.63 -1.86
N ARG A 342 6.09 -7.56 -2.66
CA ARG A 342 7.25 -6.73 -2.33
C ARG A 342 6.91 -5.25 -2.29
N THR A 343 5.85 -4.79 -2.97
CA THR A 343 5.48 -3.36 -2.97
C THR A 343 4.70 -2.92 -1.74
N LEU A 344 4.33 -3.85 -0.85
CA LEU A 344 3.52 -3.54 0.32
C LEU A 344 4.35 -2.85 1.42
N PRO A 345 3.79 -1.82 2.08
CA PRO A 345 4.31 -1.25 3.32
C PRO A 345 4.19 -2.20 4.52
N ASP A 346 4.68 -1.72 5.67
CA ASP A 346 4.50 -2.39 6.97
C ASP A 346 3.02 -2.62 7.30
N GLY A 347 2.68 -3.85 7.69
CA GLY A 347 1.34 -4.21 8.15
C GLY A 347 0.25 -4.22 7.07
N GLU A 348 0.59 -4.00 5.80
CA GLU A 348 -0.38 -3.93 4.70
C GLU A 348 -0.43 -5.23 3.88
N ALA A 349 -1.57 -5.44 3.22
CA ALA A 349 -1.81 -6.53 2.28
C ALA A 349 -2.48 -6.00 1.00
N PHE A 350 -2.68 -6.89 0.05
CA PHE A 350 -3.69 -6.72 -0.99
C PHE A 350 -5.02 -7.24 -0.48
N TYR A 351 -6.08 -6.54 -0.83
CA TYR A 351 -7.41 -6.76 -0.28
C TYR A 351 -8.43 -6.94 -1.41
N PHE A 352 -9.54 -7.62 -1.11
CA PHE A 352 -10.79 -7.44 -1.83
C PHE A 352 -11.71 -6.54 -1.01
N ALA A 353 -12.49 -5.71 -1.70
CA ALA A 353 -13.43 -4.79 -1.06
C ALA A 353 -14.79 -5.44 -0.81
N VAL A 354 -15.42 -4.99 0.26
CA VAL A 354 -16.79 -5.28 0.67
C VAL A 354 -17.49 -3.97 0.99
N ASP A 355 -18.62 -3.69 0.32
CA ASP A 355 -19.41 -2.44 0.45
C ASP A 355 -20.88 -2.72 0.84
N ALA A 356 -21.29 -3.98 0.85
CA ALA A 356 -22.62 -4.42 1.23
C ALA A 356 -22.62 -5.37 2.45
N GLY A 357 -21.53 -5.38 3.23
CA GLY A 357 -21.36 -6.27 4.38
C GLY A 357 -21.34 -7.76 4.03
N MET A 358 -21.13 -8.10 2.75
CA MET A 358 -21.10 -9.47 2.25
C MET A 358 -19.81 -9.72 1.46
N ALA A 359 -19.19 -10.87 1.69
CA ALA A 359 -18.05 -11.36 0.94
C ALA A 359 -18.43 -12.66 0.23
N CYS A 360 -17.78 -13.00 -0.88
CA CYS A 360 -18.01 -14.26 -1.56
C CYS A 360 -16.75 -14.84 -2.18
N PHE A 361 -16.79 -16.15 -2.42
CA PHE A 361 -15.91 -16.82 -3.36
C PHE A 361 -16.70 -17.28 -4.59
N VAL A 362 -16.09 -17.15 -5.77
CA VAL A 362 -16.67 -17.58 -7.05
C VAL A 362 -15.56 -17.97 -8.03
N ASP A 363 -15.85 -18.90 -8.95
CA ASP A 363 -14.96 -19.21 -10.08
C ASP A 363 -15.14 -18.19 -11.21
N ARG A 364 -14.06 -17.79 -11.89
CA ARG A 364 -14.11 -16.80 -12.98
C ARG A 364 -15.17 -17.13 -14.03
N ALA A 365 -15.48 -18.40 -14.32
CA ALA A 365 -16.48 -18.76 -15.32
C ALA A 365 -17.91 -18.34 -14.97
N ALA A 366 -18.24 -18.14 -13.69
CA ALA A 366 -19.56 -17.67 -13.26
C ALA A 366 -19.70 -16.14 -13.24
N VAL A 367 -18.58 -15.39 -13.25
CA VAL A 367 -18.59 -13.93 -13.07
C VAL A 367 -19.53 -13.22 -14.05
N ASP A 368 -19.42 -13.53 -15.35
CA ASP A 368 -20.23 -12.86 -16.37
C ASP A 368 -21.72 -13.25 -16.27
N GLY A 369 -22.01 -14.51 -15.88
CA GLY A 369 -23.37 -15.00 -15.70
C GLY A 369 -24.05 -14.49 -14.43
N LEU A 370 -23.27 -14.06 -13.44
CA LEU A 370 -23.73 -13.51 -12.16
C LEU A 370 -23.66 -11.98 -12.10
N ALA A 371 -23.30 -11.31 -13.20
CA ALA A 371 -23.16 -9.85 -13.25
C ALA A 371 -24.46 -9.09 -12.89
N TYR A 372 -25.63 -9.73 -13.03
CA TYR A 372 -26.92 -9.16 -12.60
C TYR A 372 -26.98 -8.91 -11.08
N LEU A 373 -26.12 -9.56 -10.28
CA LEU A 373 -26.01 -9.28 -8.85
C LEU A 373 -25.52 -7.85 -8.59
N SER A 374 -24.83 -7.20 -9.54
CA SER A 374 -24.41 -5.81 -9.41
C SER A 374 -25.50 -4.78 -9.71
N GLU A 375 -26.72 -5.21 -10.06
CA GLU A 375 -27.84 -4.29 -10.27
C GLU A 375 -28.38 -3.78 -8.92
N PRO A 376 -28.78 -2.48 -8.80
CA PRO A 376 -29.15 -1.86 -7.53
C PRO A 376 -30.29 -2.56 -6.76
N ASP A 377 -31.20 -3.22 -7.48
CA ASP A 377 -32.37 -3.90 -6.90
C ASP A 377 -32.12 -5.39 -6.62
N SER A 378 -30.91 -5.89 -6.89
CA SER A 378 -30.56 -7.28 -6.65
C SER A 378 -30.49 -7.57 -5.17
N GLN A 379 -31.00 -8.75 -4.77
CA GLN A 379 -30.94 -9.22 -3.40
C GLN A 379 -30.58 -10.69 -3.39
N LEU A 380 -29.55 -11.03 -2.62
CA LEU A 380 -29.28 -12.41 -2.26
C LEU A 380 -30.40 -12.93 -1.35
N ALA A 381 -30.69 -14.23 -1.46
CA ALA A 381 -31.60 -14.89 -0.54
C ALA A 381 -31.05 -14.75 0.88
N ASP A 382 -31.89 -14.27 1.81
CA ASP A 382 -31.51 -14.12 3.21
C ASP A 382 -31.64 -15.46 3.95
N ASP A 383 -30.67 -16.34 3.71
CA ASP A 383 -30.57 -17.62 4.40
C ASP A 383 -29.78 -17.43 5.70
N TYR A 384 -30.53 -17.07 6.74
CA TYR A 384 -30.00 -16.98 8.11
C TYR A 384 -29.74 -18.38 8.66
N ASP A 385 -28.49 -18.68 9.01
CA ASP A 385 -28.12 -20.00 9.51
C ASP A 385 -28.48 -20.26 10.99
N GLY A 386 -29.11 -19.29 11.64
CA GLY A 386 -29.55 -19.36 13.04
C GLY A 386 -28.51 -18.89 14.06
N ASN A 387 -27.28 -18.58 13.65
CA ASN A 387 -26.16 -18.20 14.53
C ASN A 387 -25.45 -16.89 14.10
N GLY A 388 -26.20 -15.84 13.75
CA GLY A 388 -25.61 -14.51 13.52
C GLY A 388 -24.86 -14.32 12.21
N VAL A 389 -24.77 -15.35 11.36
CA VAL A 389 -24.07 -15.29 10.07
C VAL A 389 -25.08 -15.54 8.94
N HIS A 390 -24.95 -14.75 7.89
CA HIS A 390 -25.71 -14.91 6.66
C HIS A 390 -24.85 -15.69 5.67
N VAL A 391 -25.42 -16.67 4.99
CA VAL A 391 -24.77 -17.41 3.90
C VAL A 391 -25.76 -17.52 2.75
N ALA A 392 -25.33 -17.32 1.51
CA ALA A 392 -26.16 -17.53 0.34
C ALA A 392 -25.38 -18.28 -0.74
N GLU A 393 -26.03 -19.22 -1.42
CA GLU A 393 -25.48 -19.93 -2.58
C GLU A 393 -26.28 -19.55 -3.83
N VAL A 394 -25.59 -19.16 -4.90
CA VAL A 394 -26.19 -18.81 -6.18
C VAL A 394 -25.59 -19.67 -7.28
N ASP A 395 -26.43 -20.48 -7.93
CA ASP A 395 -26.01 -21.34 -9.03
C ASP A 395 -25.85 -20.54 -10.33
N GLU A 396 -24.77 -20.79 -11.08
CA GLU A 396 -24.62 -20.33 -12.47
C GLU A 396 -24.58 -21.58 -13.37
N PRO A 397 -25.73 -22.00 -13.94
CA PRO A 397 -25.85 -23.30 -14.60
C PRO A 397 -25.12 -23.38 -15.94
N THR A 398 -24.79 -22.25 -16.59
CA THR A 398 -24.15 -22.24 -17.91
C THR A 398 -22.70 -22.71 -17.84
N SER A 399 -21.96 -22.19 -16.86
CA SER A 399 -20.59 -22.59 -16.53
C SER A 399 -20.54 -23.83 -15.64
N GLY A 400 -21.62 -24.12 -14.91
CA GLY A 400 -21.67 -25.16 -13.89
C GLY A 400 -20.99 -24.77 -12.57
N ALA A 401 -20.53 -23.52 -12.45
CA ALA A 401 -20.02 -22.95 -11.21
C ALA A 401 -21.17 -22.44 -10.31
N ASN A 402 -20.80 -21.91 -9.15
CA ASN A 402 -21.67 -21.19 -8.23
C ASN A 402 -20.86 -20.09 -7.53
N LEU A 403 -21.59 -19.20 -6.87
CA LEU A 403 -21.09 -18.23 -5.91
C LEU A 403 -21.57 -18.65 -4.52
N ILE A 404 -20.68 -18.58 -3.53
CA ILE A 404 -21.05 -18.72 -2.12
C ILE A 404 -20.69 -17.41 -1.41
N ALA A 405 -21.73 -16.69 -0.98
CA ALA A 405 -21.63 -15.46 -0.21
C ALA A 405 -21.79 -15.72 1.28
N PHE A 406 -21.19 -14.86 2.09
CA PHE A 406 -21.27 -14.88 3.54
C PHE A 406 -21.14 -13.46 4.12
N SER A 407 -21.68 -13.21 5.31
CA SER A 407 -21.53 -11.91 5.99
C SER A 407 -20.06 -11.64 6.33
N SER A 408 -19.55 -10.47 5.98
CA SER A 408 -18.19 -10.04 6.33
C SER A 408 -18.11 -9.58 7.79
N GLY A 409 -17.08 -10.01 8.50
CA GLY A 409 -17.00 -9.96 9.96
C GLY A 409 -17.45 -8.66 10.63
N TRP A 410 -16.81 -7.53 10.29
CA TRP A 410 -17.17 -6.20 10.79
C TRP A 410 -18.08 -5.40 9.84
N GLY A 411 -18.47 -5.97 8.70
CA GLY A 411 -19.25 -5.30 7.65
C GLY A 411 -18.38 -4.80 6.50
N ASP A 412 -18.56 -3.55 6.10
CA ASP A 412 -17.83 -2.98 4.97
C ASP A 412 -16.33 -2.80 5.30
N GLY A 413 -15.47 -3.00 4.31
CA GLY A 413 -14.03 -2.92 4.50
C GLY A 413 -13.23 -3.64 3.43
N ALA A 414 -11.96 -3.84 3.72
CA ALA A 414 -11.01 -4.52 2.84
C ALA A 414 -10.41 -5.74 3.54
N TYR A 415 -10.42 -6.89 2.87
CA TYR A 415 -10.04 -8.16 3.49
C TYR A 415 -8.98 -8.91 2.68
N PRO A 416 -7.90 -9.41 3.32
CA PRO A 416 -6.85 -10.15 2.61
C PRO A 416 -7.25 -11.60 2.41
N VAL A 417 -6.67 -12.22 1.38
CA VAL A 417 -6.82 -13.65 1.11
C VAL A 417 -5.46 -14.32 1.16
N TRP A 418 -5.38 -15.42 1.89
CA TRP A 418 -4.17 -16.19 2.12
C TRP A 418 -4.25 -17.55 1.43
N ILE A 419 -3.12 -18.04 0.93
CA ILE A 419 -2.98 -19.35 0.30
C ILE A 419 -2.13 -20.22 1.23
N GLY A 420 -2.67 -21.34 1.66
CA GLY A 420 -1.95 -22.36 2.40
C GLY A 420 -1.26 -23.32 1.44
N ARG A 421 0.07 -23.36 1.46
CA ARG A 421 0.90 -24.17 0.56
C ARG A 421 1.35 -25.48 1.22
N THR A 422 1.36 -26.55 0.42
CA THR A 422 1.90 -27.86 0.82
C THR A 422 3.40 -27.95 0.58
N GLU A 423 4.03 -29.03 1.05
CA GLU A 423 5.47 -29.30 0.83
C GLU A 423 5.83 -29.37 -0.66
N ASP A 424 4.90 -29.81 -1.51
CA ASP A 424 5.05 -29.92 -2.96
C ASP A 424 4.63 -28.64 -3.72
N ASP A 425 4.52 -27.49 -3.03
CA ASP A 425 4.04 -26.21 -3.57
C ASP A 425 2.58 -26.22 -4.09
N GLY A 426 1.83 -27.26 -3.74
CA GLY A 426 0.39 -27.36 -4.01
C GLY A 426 -0.44 -26.43 -3.11
N VAL A 427 -1.68 -26.15 -3.50
CA VAL A 427 -2.62 -25.38 -2.69
C VAL A 427 -3.42 -26.33 -1.82
N ALA A 428 -3.23 -26.28 -0.50
CA ALA A 428 -4.04 -27.01 0.46
C ALA A 428 -5.34 -26.28 0.78
N CYS A 429 -5.29 -24.96 0.94
CA CYS A 429 -6.47 -24.14 1.21
C CYS A 429 -6.29 -22.70 0.75
N VAL A 430 -7.41 -22.00 0.64
CA VAL A 430 -7.49 -20.55 0.46
C VAL A 430 -8.33 -19.99 1.59
N MET A 431 -7.85 -18.93 2.25
CA MET A 431 -8.50 -18.35 3.42
C MET A 431 -8.70 -16.84 3.24
N ALA A 432 -9.94 -16.38 3.18
CA ALA A 432 -10.25 -14.97 3.39
C ALA A 432 -10.26 -14.67 4.89
N ASP A 433 -9.40 -13.75 5.34
CA ASP A 433 -9.32 -13.31 6.73
C ASP A 433 -10.19 -12.06 6.94
N MET A 434 -11.22 -12.17 7.77
CA MET A 434 -12.17 -11.07 8.01
C MET A 434 -11.68 -10.08 9.08
N LEU A 435 -10.44 -10.24 9.55
CA LEU A 435 -9.78 -9.35 10.51
C LEU A 435 -10.55 -9.18 11.83
N VAL A 436 -11.42 -10.13 12.16
CA VAL A 436 -12.29 -10.08 13.36
C VAL A 436 -11.52 -10.31 14.66
N LEU A 437 -10.36 -10.95 14.59
CA LEU A 437 -9.57 -11.24 15.78
C LEU A 437 -8.71 -10.05 16.24
N GLY A 438 -8.60 -9.00 15.43
CA GLY A 438 -8.06 -7.70 15.79
C GLY A 438 -9.13 -6.74 16.33
N GLU A 439 -8.81 -5.45 16.43
CA GLU A 439 -9.80 -4.43 16.78
C GLU A 439 -10.59 -3.99 15.52
N PRO A 440 -11.85 -3.55 15.64
CA PRO A 440 -12.63 -3.07 14.49
C PRO A 440 -11.97 -1.92 13.73
N GLU A 441 -11.25 -1.06 14.46
CA GLU A 441 -10.52 0.09 13.91
C GLU A 441 -9.32 -0.33 13.04
N ASP A 442 -8.85 -1.57 13.18
CA ASP A 442 -7.75 -2.14 12.38
C ASP A 442 -8.23 -2.65 11.01
N VAL A 443 -9.54 -2.75 10.77
CA VAL A 443 -10.08 -3.15 9.47
C VAL A 443 -9.86 -2.00 8.49
N PRO A 444 -9.07 -2.20 7.42
CA PRO A 444 -8.88 -1.16 6.43
C PRO A 444 -10.23 -0.78 5.80
N THR A 445 -10.47 0.52 5.66
CA THR A 445 -11.57 1.00 4.83
C THR A 445 -11.34 0.55 3.39
N ILE A 446 -12.42 0.41 2.62
CA ILE A 446 -12.35 0.09 1.19
C ILE A 446 -11.31 1.01 0.53
N PRO A 447 -10.22 0.46 -0.04
CA PRO A 447 -9.24 1.27 -0.72
C PRO A 447 -9.93 2.08 -1.82
N PRO A 448 -9.54 3.34 -2.03
CA PRO A 448 -10.11 4.15 -3.10
C PRO A 448 -9.94 3.52 -4.49
N GLU A 449 -8.96 2.61 -4.62
CA GLU A 449 -8.67 1.83 -5.83
C GLU A 449 -9.71 0.75 -6.16
N THR A 450 -10.46 0.30 -5.15
CA THR A 450 -11.49 -0.76 -5.25
C THR A 450 -12.91 -0.22 -5.31
N VAL A 451 -13.08 1.11 -5.32
CA VAL A 451 -14.36 1.69 -5.75
C VAL A 451 -14.58 1.32 -7.22
N PRO A 452 -15.73 0.71 -7.56
CA PRO A 452 -16.07 0.31 -8.91
C PRO A 452 -15.69 1.35 -9.95
N SER A 453 -15.00 0.88 -10.97
CA SER A 453 -14.35 1.66 -12.01
C SER A 453 -15.35 2.18 -13.04
N THR A 454 -16.05 3.26 -12.74
CA THR A 454 -16.73 4.03 -13.80
C THR A 454 -15.94 5.26 -14.23
N PHE A 455 -15.07 5.83 -13.39
CA PHE A 455 -14.38 7.10 -13.71
C PHE A 455 -12.87 7.06 -13.43
N ALA A 456 -12.11 7.64 -14.36
CA ALA A 456 -10.68 7.92 -14.29
C ALA A 456 -10.46 9.39 -14.69
N VAL A 457 -9.41 10.04 -14.15
CA VAL A 457 -9.03 11.38 -14.61
C VAL A 457 -8.71 11.30 -16.11
N GLY A 458 -9.24 12.26 -16.87
CA GLY A 458 -9.19 12.27 -18.32
C GLY A 458 -10.38 11.61 -19.01
N ASP A 459 -11.25 10.90 -18.28
CA ASP A 459 -12.48 10.35 -18.86
C ASP A 459 -13.40 11.48 -19.34
N ALA A 460 -13.95 11.28 -20.54
CA ALA A 460 -15.06 12.08 -21.04
C ALA A 460 -16.33 11.66 -20.30
N VAL A 461 -17.02 12.64 -19.74
CA VAL A 461 -18.21 12.40 -18.92
C VAL A 461 -19.32 13.37 -19.27
N MET A 462 -20.54 13.01 -18.92
CA MET A 462 -21.74 13.81 -19.02
C MET A 462 -22.32 13.99 -17.63
N LEU A 463 -22.74 15.20 -17.28
CA LEU A 463 -23.49 15.41 -16.05
C LEU A 463 -24.95 14.95 -16.23
N ALA A 464 -25.39 14.04 -15.39
CA ALA A 464 -26.73 13.46 -15.42
C ALA A 464 -27.77 14.34 -14.72
N ASP A 465 -27.36 15.14 -13.73
CA ASP A 465 -28.27 15.94 -12.90
C ASP A 465 -27.67 17.32 -12.53
N GLY A 466 -28.52 18.23 -12.05
CA GLY A 466 -28.14 19.56 -11.58
C GLY A 466 -28.11 20.67 -12.64
N PRO A 467 -27.66 21.89 -12.28
CA PRO A 467 -27.70 23.07 -13.16
C PRO A 467 -26.82 22.97 -14.41
N PHE A 468 -25.97 21.95 -14.47
CA PHE A 468 -25.03 21.67 -15.55
C PHE A 468 -25.35 20.35 -16.28
N ALA A 469 -26.52 19.74 -16.03
CA ALA A 469 -26.93 18.51 -16.69
C ALA A 469 -26.83 18.60 -18.22
N SER A 470 -26.45 17.49 -18.86
CA SER A 470 -26.21 17.37 -20.31
C SER A 470 -25.03 18.19 -20.86
N LEU A 471 -24.16 18.76 -20.01
CA LEU A 471 -22.89 19.32 -20.46
C LEU A 471 -21.79 18.24 -20.44
N PRO A 472 -21.03 18.09 -21.55
CA PRO A 472 -19.87 17.23 -21.57
C PRO A 472 -18.74 17.86 -20.76
N GLY A 473 -18.00 17.02 -20.05
CA GLY A 473 -16.85 17.40 -19.25
C GLY A 473 -15.74 16.37 -19.31
N THR A 474 -14.62 16.71 -18.69
CA THR A 474 -13.50 15.81 -18.50
C THR A 474 -13.18 15.71 -17.02
N VAL A 475 -13.10 14.49 -16.50
CA VAL A 475 -12.70 14.29 -15.08
C VAL A 475 -11.28 14.82 -14.88
N LYS A 476 -11.08 15.68 -13.89
CA LYS A 476 -9.79 16.26 -13.50
C LYS A 476 -9.25 15.72 -12.19
N GLY A 477 -10.15 15.32 -11.29
CA GLY A 477 -9.83 14.82 -9.97
C GLY A 477 -10.93 13.88 -9.47
N ILE A 478 -10.57 12.97 -8.58
CA ILE A 478 -11.48 12.02 -7.96
C ILE A 478 -11.24 12.10 -6.46
N ASP A 479 -12.23 12.57 -5.72
CA ASP A 479 -12.27 12.53 -4.26
C ASP A 479 -13.14 11.34 -3.84
N VAL A 480 -12.45 10.27 -3.48
CA VAL A 480 -13.11 9.01 -3.17
C VAL A 480 -13.77 9.05 -1.78
N ASP A 481 -13.14 9.70 -0.81
CA ASP A 481 -13.66 9.81 0.55
C ASP A 481 -14.91 10.71 0.58
N GLY A 482 -14.88 11.81 -0.19
CA GLY A 482 -16.01 12.71 -0.37
C GLY A 482 -17.12 12.21 -1.30
N ARG A 483 -16.86 11.11 -2.04
CA ARG A 483 -17.71 10.60 -3.13
C ARG A 483 -17.99 11.62 -4.24
N MET A 484 -16.99 12.44 -4.59
CA MET A 484 -17.07 13.54 -5.56
C MET A 484 -16.05 13.39 -6.71
N LEU A 485 -16.39 13.96 -7.86
CA LEU A 485 -15.54 14.14 -9.04
C LEU A 485 -15.33 15.62 -9.29
N THR A 486 -14.09 16.03 -9.49
CA THR A 486 -13.78 17.32 -10.10
C THR A 486 -13.91 17.17 -11.61
N VAL A 487 -14.90 17.81 -12.23
CA VAL A 487 -15.17 17.75 -13.67
C VAL A 487 -14.90 19.12 -14.31
N ALA A 488 -14.02 19.16 -15.31
CA ALA A 488 -13.81 20.34 -16.13
C ALA A 488 -14.87 20.41 -17.24
N LEU A 489 -15.73 21.41 -17.17
CA LEU A 489 -16.73 21.71 -18.21
C LEU A 489 -16.21 22.80 -19.14
N SER A 490 -16.27 22.57 -20.46
CA SER A 490 -16.00 23.62 -21.45
C SER A 490 -17.27 24.41 -21.73
N ILE A 491 -17.43 25.57 -21.09
CA ILE A 491 -18.58 26.47 -21.27
C ILE A 491 -18.08 27.73 -21.97
N PHE A 492 -18.60 28.01 -23.17
CA PHE A 492 -18.22 29.17 -24.01
C PHE A 492 -16.70 29.28 -24.33
N GLY A 493 -16.01 28.14 -24.47
CA GLY A 493 -14.59 28.10 -24.81
C GLY A 493 -13.66 28.43 -23.64
N ARG A 494 -14.15 28.33 -22.40
CA ARG A 494 -13.37 28.38 -21.17
C ARG A 494 -13.68 27.17 -20.31
N ASP A 495 -12.64 26.61 -19.71
CA ASP A 495 -12.76 25.49 -18.79
C ASP A 495 -13.19 25.99 -17.41
N HIS A 496 -14.20 25.33 -16.85
CA HIS A 496 -14.73 25.57 -15.52
C HIS A 496 -14.74 24.27 -14.73
N ASP A 497 -13.99 24.24 -13.63
CA ASP A 497 -13.95 23.08 -12.74
C ASP A 497 -15.15 23.13 -11.79
N ILE A 498 -15.88 22.02 -11.71
CA ILE A 498 -16.98 21.82 -10.77
C ILE A 498 -16.77 20.53 -9.98
N GLU A 499 -17.34 20.48 -8.78
CA GLU A 499 -17.43 19.25 -7.99
C GLU A 499 -18.80 18.61 -8.21
N ALA A 500 -18.83 17.32 -8.58
CA ALA A 500 -20.05 16.57 -8.86
C ALA A 500 -19.99 15.19 -8.18
N PRO A 501 -21.04 14.75 -7.45
CA PRO A 501 -21.09 13.41 -6.88
C PRO A 501 -21.03 12.31 -7.94
N PHE A 502 -20.47 11.14 -7.62
CA PHE A 502 -20.36 10.01 -8.57
C PHE A 502 -21.68 9.65 -9.27
N HIS A 503 -22.80 9.69 -8.55
CA HIS A 503 -24.13 9.34 -9.10
C HIS A 503 -24.71 10.40 -10.06
N GLN A 504 -24.10 11.59 -10.15
CA GLN A 504 -24.53 12.68 -11.04
C GLN A 504 -23.67 12.78 -12.30
N VAL A 505 -22.73 11.86 -12.47
CA VAL A 505 -21.82 11.85 -13.61
C VAL A 505 -22.00 10.51 -14.31
N GLU A 506 -22.08 10.55 -15.63
CA GLU A 506 -22.15 9.39 -16.52
C GLU A 506 -20.96 9.40 -17.45
N LYS A 507 -20.37 8.24 -17.72
CA LYS A 507 -19.24 8.15 -18.65
C LYS A 507 -19.73 8.13 -20.09
N LEU A 508 -19.00 8.84 -20.97
CA LEU A 508 -19.28 8.91 -22.41
C LEU A 508 -18.54 7.84 -23.23
#